data_AF-A0A355DWF3-F1
#
_entry.id   AF-A0A355DWF3-F1
#
_cell.length_a   1.000
_cell.length_b   1.000
_cell.length_c   1.000
_cell.angle_alpha   90.00
_cell.angle_beta   90.00
_cell.angle_gamma   90.00
#
_symmetry.space_group_name_H-M   'P 1'
#
loop_
_entity.id
_entity.type
_entity.pdbx_description
1 polymer ?
#
loop_
_entity_poly.entity_id
_entity_poly.type
_entity_poly.pdbx_seq_one_letter_code
_entity_poly.pdbx_strand_id
1 'polypeptide(L)'
;GIERGIEQGVQEGIERGRQEENRAILENFVSVRFGELDSKSAIFISQLSALSASEFATLLLQLSTLSVDENGVKIAKELLAEKVLKIRFGQLDERLTSLISSLLALRPEDLELLLLQLAQLSVEELLVLTTQLERNTGEVQE
;
A
#
# COMPACT_ATOMS: atom_id res chain seq x y z
N GLY A 1 36.20 8.72 4.77
CA GLY A 1 35.40 9.07 3.58
C GLY A 1 34.96 7.81 2.86
N ILE A 2 35.93 7.06 2.33
CA ILE A 2 35.69 5.84 1.55
C ILE A 2 35.04 4.72 2.39
N GLU A 3 35.52 4.45 3.60
CA GLU A 3 34.94 3.42 4.48
C GLU A 3 33.46 3.68 4.80
N ARG A 4 33.12 4.91 5.20
CA ARG A 4 31.72 5.30 5.43
C ARG A 4 30.85 5.19 4.17
N GLY A 5 31.39 5.52 3.01
CA GLY A 5 30.66 5.41 1.74
C GLY A 5 30.40 3.96 1.34
N ILE A 6 31.36 3.05 1.59
CA ILE A 6 31.18 1.62 1.37
C ILE A 6 30.13 1.05 2.34
N GLU A 7 30.22 1.40 3.62
CA GLU A 7 29.24 0.98 4.63
C GLU A 7 27.82 1.44 4.28
N GLN A 8 27.65 2.71 3.91
CA GLN A 8 26.35 3.25 3.48
C GLN A 8 25.84 2.52 2.23
N GLY A 9 26.68 2.34 1.20
CA GLY A 9 26.28 1.65 -0.02
C GLY A 9 25.87 0.19 0.22
N VAL A 10 26.55 -0.52 1.11
CA VAL A 10 26.16 -1.90 1.48
C VAL A 10 24.82 -1.92 2.20
N GLN A 11 24.58 -1.02 3.16
CA GLN A 11 23.31 -0.95 3.88
C GLN A 11 22.14 -0.59 2.95
N GLU A 12 22.31 0.40 2.08
CA GLU A 12 21.31 0.78 1.08
C GLU A 12 21.03 -0.34 0.07
N GLY A 13 22.04 -1.12 -0.29
CA GLY A 13 21.90 -2.27 -1.18
C GLY A 13 21.11 -3.41 -0.53
N ILE A 14 21.41 -3.72 0.73
CA ILE A 14 20.68 -4.73 1.51
C ILE A 14 19.22 -4.32 1.68
N GLU A 15 18.96 -3.06 2.04
CA GLU A 15 17.59 -2.58 2.27
C GLU A 15 16.77 -2.54 0.97
N ARG A 16 17.35 -2.06 -0.15
CA ARG A 16 16.67 -2.11 -1.45
C ARG A 16 16.39 -3.54 -1.91
N GLY A 17 17.37 -4.44 -1.79
CA GLY A 17 17.18 -5.84 -2.15
C GLY A 17 16.05 -6.50 -1.35
N ARG A 18 15.99 -6.21 -0.04
CA ARG A 18 14.91 -6.69 0.84
C ARG A 18 13.53 -6.14 0.44
N GLN A 19 13.44 -4.86 0.08
CA GLN A 19 12.19 -4.25 -0.38
C GLN A 19 11.74 -4.85 -1.72
N GLU A 20 12.64 -5.00 -2.68
CA GLU A 20 12.34 -5.63 -3.97
C GLU A 20 11.88 -7.09 -3.82
N GLU A 21 12.54 -7.86 -2.94
CA GLU A 21 12.15 -9.23 -2.63
C GLU A 21 10.78 -9.30 -1.94
N ASN A 22 10.54 -8.46 -0.92
CA ASN A 22 9.23 -8.37 -0.27
C ASN A 22 8.11 -8.03 -1.26
N ARG A 23 8.35 -7.08 -2.17
CA ARG A 23 7.40 -6.73 -3.23
C ARG A 23 7.09 -7.95 -4.10
N ALA A 24 8.13 -8.63 -4.59
CA ALA A 24 7.97 -9.81 -5.43
C ALA A 24 7.24 -10.96 -4.73
N ILE A 25 7.55 -11.22 -3.45
CA ILE A 25 6.86 -12.25 -2.66
C ILE A 25 5.38 -11.90 -2.52
N LEU A 26 5.05 -10.65 -2.20
CA LEU A 26 3.68 -10.23 -1.98
C LEU A 26 2.86 -10.23 -3.29
N GLU A 27 3.42 -9.74 -4.39
CA GLU A 27 2.80 -9.80 -5.72
C GLU A 27 2.49 -11.24 -6.13
N ASN A 28 3.46 -12.15 -5.99
CA ASN A 28 3.28 -13.55 -6.31
C ASN A 28 2.27 -14.24 -5.39
N PHE A 29 2.34 -14.00 -4.08
CA PHE A 29 1.41 -14.57 -3.11
C PHE A 29 -0.03 -14.20 -3.45
N VAL A 30 -0.26 -12.91 -3.72
CA VAL A 30 -1.56 -12.38 -4.08
C VAL A 30 -2.04 -12.95 -5.42
N SER A 31 -1.18 -12.97 -6.45
CA SER A 31 -1.49 -13.50 -7.78
C SER A 31 -1.89 -15.00 -7.73
N VAL A 32 -1.12 -15.83 -7.02
CA VAL A 32 -1.40 -17.26 -6.89
C VAL A 32 -2.71 -17.53 -6.17
N ARG A 33 -3.07 -16.71 -5.17
CA ARG A 33 -4.21 -16.95 -4.31
C ARG A 33 -5.51 -16.34 -4.84
N PHE A 34 -5.44 -15.13 -5.36
CA PHE A 34 -6.60 -14.31 -5.72
C PHE A 34 -6.71 -14.06 -7.23
N GLY A 35 -5.75 -14.55 -8.02
CA GLY A 35 -5.59 -14.18 -9.42
C GLY A 35 -4.93 -12.81 -9.59
N GLU A 36 -4.84 -12.33 -10.83
CA GLU A 36 -4.33 -10.99 -11.10
C GLU A 36 -5.24 -9.94 -10.46
N LEU A 37 -4.71 -9.21 -9.49
CA LEU A 37 -5.37 -8.03 -8.95
C LEU A 37 -5.12 -6.82 -9.85
N ASP A 38 -5.99 -5.81 -9.71
CA ASP A 38 -5.89 -4.57 -10.48
C ASP A 38 -4.63 -3.76 -10.19
N SER A 39 -4.34 -2.79 -11.06
CA SER A 39 -3.18 -1.90 -10.97
C SER A 39 -3.09 -1.16 -9.63
N LYS A 40 -4.21 -0.88 -8.96
CA LYS A 40 -4.22 -0.23 -7.64
C LYS A 40 -3.64 -1.13 -6.56
N SER A 41 -3.90 -2.42 -6.65
CA SER A 41 -3.35 -3.41 -5.71
C SER A 41 -1.82 -3.43 -5.77
N ALA A 42 -1.24 -3.30 -6.98
CA ALA A 42 0.22 -3.17 -7.15
C ALA A 42 0.79 -1.90 -6.49
N ILE A 43 0.07 -0.78 -6.56
CA ILE A 43 0.46 0.48 -5.92
C ILE A 43 0.52 0.32 -4.39
N PHE A 44 -0.47 -0.33 -3.77
CA PHE A 44 -0.41 -0.64 -2.33
C PHE A 44 0.72 -1.60 -1.99
N ILE A 45 0.90 -2.67 -2.77
CA ILE A 45 1.98 -3.66 -2.56
C ILE A 45 3.36 -2.98 -2.57
N SER A 46 3.58 -2.01 -3.46
CA SER A 46 4.83 -1.25 -3.48
C SER A 46 5.11 -0.55 -2.15
N GLN A 47 4.10 0.04 -1.50
CA GLN A 47 4.26 0.69 -0.20
C GLN A 47 4.53 -0.32 0.93
N LEU A 48 3.88 -1.47 0.87
CA LEU A 48 4.01 -2.53 1.88
C LEU A 48 5.33 -3.29 1.77
N SER A 49 6.08 -3.11 0.69
CA SER A 49 7.39 -3.75 0.49
C SER A 49 8.43 -3.29 1.53
N ALA A 50 8.28 -2.07 2.05
CA ALA A 50 9.13 -1.49 3.09
C ALA A 50 8.90 -2.08 4.50
N LEU A 51 7.82 -2.85 4.70
CA LEU A 51 7.50 -3.45 6.00
C LEU A 51 8.68 -4.24 6.59
N SER A 52 8.81 -4.23 7.92
CA SER A 52 9.74 -5.14 8.60
C SER A 52 9.37 -6.60 8.35
N ALA A 53 10.33 -7.53 8.52
CA ALA A 53 10.09 -8.96 8.32
C ALA A 53 8.90 -9.49 9.14
N SER A 54 8.73 -9.04 10.39
CA SER A 54 7.62 -9.44 11.25
C SER A 54 6.26 -8.92 10.78
N GLU A 55 6.20 -7.68 10.32
CA GLU A 55 4.95 -7.08 9.82
C GLU A 55 4.56 -7.70 8.48
N PHE A 56 5.55 -7.93 7.62
CA PHE A 56 5.38 -8.60 6.34
C PHE A 56 4.85 -10.03 6.52
N ALA A 57 5.44 -10.83 7.42
CA ALA A 57 4.96 -12.17 7.74
C ALA A 57 3.52 -12.15 8.28
N THR A 58 3.19 -11.16 9.11
CA THR A 58 1.82 -10.98 9.63
C THR A 58 0.84 -10.67 8.51
N LEU A 59 1.19 -9.79 7.56
CA LEU A 59 0.38 -9.48 6.39
C LEU A 59 0.10 -10.73 5.55
N LEU A 60 1.14 -11.52 5.24
CA LEU A 60 0.99 -12.77 4.49
C LEU A 60 0.06 -13.75 5.20
N LEU A 61 0.20 -13.90 6.53
CA LEU A 61 -0.69 -14.73 7.32
C LEU A 61 -2.14 -14.24 7.24
N GLN A 62 -2.39 -12.94 7.40
CA GLN A 62 -3.75 -12.39 7.29
C GLN A 62 -4.35 -12.65 5.91
N LEU A 63 -3.62 -12.38 4.83
CA LEU A 63 -4.07 -12.68 3.46
C LEU A 63 -4.33 -14.19 3.26
N SER A 64 -3.53 -15.06 3.87
CA SER A 64 -3.70 -16.51 3.79
C SER A 64 -4.98 -17.05 4.44
N THR A 65 -5.62 -16.27 5.31
CA THR A 65 -6.88 -16.65 5.97
C THR A 65 -8.12 -16.26 5.18
N LEU A 66 -7.98 -15.41 4.16
CA LEU A 66 -9.11 -14.95 3.35
C LEU A 66 -9.58 -16.03 2.38
N SER A 67 -10.88 -16.02 2.07
CA SER A 67 -11.48 -16.83 1.00
C SER A 67 -10.96 -16.38 -0.37
N VAL A 68 -11.03 -17.26 -1.37
CA VAL A 68 -10.63 -16.95 -2.75
C VAL A 68 -11.80 -16.49 -3.63
N ASP A 69 -12.99 -16.34 -3.04
CA ASP A 69 -14.17 -15.81 -3.71
C ASP A 69 -14.10 -14.27 -3.85
N GLU A 70 -15.06 -13.69 -4.56
CA GLU A 70 -15.12 -12.24 -4.82
C GLU A 70 -15.07 -11.41 -3.53
N ASN A 71 -15.70 -11.90 -2.46
CA ASN A 71 -15.69 -11.24 -1.16
C ASN A 71 -14.30 -11.27 -0.52
N GLY A 72 -13.61 -12.42 -0.58
CA GLY A 72 -12.24 -12.54 -0.10
C GLY A 72 -11.25 -11.68 -0.89
N VAL A 73 -11.42 -11.56 -2.21
CA VAL A 73 -10.65 -10.63 -3.05
C VAL A 73 -10.90 -9.17 -2.63
N LYS A 74 -12.16 -8.80 -2.37
CA LYS A 74 -12.51 -7.47 -1.89
C LYS A 74 -11.83 -7.17 -0.55
N ILE A 75 -11.94 -8.08 0.42
CA ILE A 75 -11.31 -7.93 1.74
C ILE A 75 -9.79 -7.86 1.61
N ALA A 76 -9.17 -8.60 0.68
CA ALA A 76 -7.74 -8.52 0.44
C ALA A 76 -7.33 -7.11 0.00
N LYS A 77 -8.08 -6.47 -0.91
CA LYS A 77 -7.82 -5.09 -1.35
C LYS A 77 -7.97 -4.08 -0.20
N GLU A 78 -9.02 -4.22 0.59
CA GLU A 78 -9.25 -3.38 1.78
C GLU A 78 -8.11 -3.54 2.80
N LEU A 79 -7.67 -4.78 3.04
CA LEU A 79 -6.55 -5.07 3.93
C LEU A 79 -5.24 -4.44 3.45
N LEU A 80 -4.93 -4.48 2.15
CA LEU A 80 -3.74 -3.83 1.60
C LEU A 80 -3.77 -2.32 1.84
N ALA A 81 -4.90 -1.67 1.53
CA ALA A 81 -5.09 -0.24 1.75
C ALA A 81 -5.02 0.14 3.24
N GLU A 82 -5.69 -0.63 4.11
CA GLU A 82 -5.65 -0.46 5.56
C GLU A 82 -4.22 -0.52 6.10
N LYS A 83 -3.43 -1.50 5.62
CA LYS A 83 -2.05 -1.69 6.07
C LYS A 83 -1.14 -0.53 5.69
N VAL A 84 -1.32 0.04 4.50
CA VAL A 84 -0.59 1.25 4.09
C VAL A 84 -0.88 2.40 5.05
N LEU A 85 -2.14 2.62 5.40
CA LEU A 85 -2.50 3.66 6.38
C LEU A 85 -1.94 3.37 7.78
N LYS A 86 -1.96 2.11 8.23
CA LYS A 86 -1.44 1.71 9.55
C LYS A 86 0.07 1.93 9.67
N ILE A 87 0.83 1.69 8.61
CA ILE A 87 2.27 1.98 8.58
C ILE A 87 2.51 3.46 8.87
N ARG A 88 1.71 4.34 8.27
CA ARG A 88 1.89 5.79 8.37
C ARG A 88 1.36 6.38 9.68
N PHE A 89 0.17 5.98 10.09
CA PHE A 89 -0.58 6.64 11.17
C PHE A 89 -0.71 5.79 12.43
N GLY A 90 -0.21 4.55 12.41
CA GLY A 90 -0.33 3.62 13.53
C GLY A 90 -1.75 3.07 13.65
N GLN A 91 -2.47 3.47 14.69
CA GLN A 91 -3.86 3.04 14.88
C GLN A 91 -4.78 3.87 13.98
N LEU A 92 -5.72 3.20 13.30
CA LEU A 92 -6.72 3.88 12.49
C LEU A 92 -7.93 4.21 13.35
N ASP A 93 -8.28 5.49 13.42
CA ASP A 93 -9.57 5.94 13.93
C ASP A 93 -10.66 5.77 12.86
N GLU A 94 -11.89 6.14 13.19
CA GLU A 94 -13.03 6.04 12.24
C GLU A 94 -12.79 6.85 10.95
N ARG A 95 -12.09 8.00 11.04
CA ARG A 95 -11.82 8.88 9.90
C ARG A 95 -10.81 8.26 8.94
N LEU A 96 -9.75 7.64 9.47
CA LEU A 96 -8.78 6.91 8.65
C LEU A 96 -9.37 5.62 8.10
N THR A 97 -10.25 4.96 8.85
CA THR A 97 -10.94 3.74 8.39
C THR A 97 -11.87 4.04 7.22
N SER A 98 -12.60 5.17 7.25
CA SER A 98 -13.48 5.54 6.14
C SER A 98 -12.74 5.84 4.84
N LEU A 99 -11.46 6.25 4.91
CA LEU A 99 -10.62 6.50 3.74
C LEU A 99 -10.27 5.24 2.95
N ILE A 100 -10.38 4.03 3.52
CA ILE A 100 -10.05 2.79 2.81
C ILE A 100 -10.87 2.68 1.51
N SER A 101 -12.19 2.88 1.61
CA SER A 101 -13.09 2.87 0.46
C SER A 101 -12.75 3.96 -0.55
N SER A 102 -12.40 5.15 -0.06
CA SER A 102 -12.00 6.29 -0.89
C SER A 102 -10.73 6.01 -1.70
N LEU A 103 -9.69 5.49 -1.06
CA LEU A 103 -8.44 5.11 -1.73
C LEU A 103 -8.66 4.05 -2.81
N LEU A 104 -9.55 3.09 -2.56
CA LEU A 104 -9.91 2.06 -3.53
C LEU A 104 -10.72 2.63 -4.71
N ALA A 105 -11.45 3.74 -4.51
CA ALA A 105 -12.23 4.41 -5.53
C ALA A 105 -11.39 5.36 -6.42
N LEU A 106 -10.23 5.81 -5.95
CA LEU A 106 -9.33 6.66 -6.73
C LEU A 106 -8.88 6.00 -8.04
N ARG A 107 -8.49 6.83 -9.01
CA ARG A 107 -7.77 6.39 -10.21
C ARG A 107 -6.35 5.94 -9.82
N PRO A 108 -5.74 4.98 -10.54
CA PRO A 108 -4.39 4.50 -10.21
C PRO A 108 -3.36 5.63 -10.12
N GLU A 109 -3.39 6.61 -11.02
CA GLU A 109 -2.42 7.71 -11.07
C GLU A 109 -2.56 8.65 -9.86
N ASP A 110 -3.79 8.95 -9.47
CA ASP A 110 -4.08 9.78 -8.30
C ASP A 110 -3.70 9.05 -7.00
N LEU A 111 -3.99 7.75 -6.93
CA LEU A 111 -3.60 6.92 -5.80
C LEU A 111 -2.08 6.86 -5.67
N GLU A 112 -1.35 6.63 -6.76
CA GLU A 112 0.11 6.58 -6.76
C GLU A 112 0.70 7.92 -6.28
N LEU A 113 0.23 9.04 -6.83
CA LEU A 113 0.68 10.38 -6.43
C LEU A 113 0.40 10.65 -4.94
N LEU A 114 -0.78 10.26 -4.45
CA LEU A 114 -1.13 10.42 -3.04
C LEU A 114 -0.22 9.58 -2.12
N LEU A 115 0.00 8.30 -2.48
CA LEU A 115 0.80 7.40 -1.65
C LEU A 115 2.29 7.76 -1.63
N LEU A 116 2.83 8.30 -2.74
CA LEU A 116 4.20 8.84 -2.77
C LEU A 116 4.40 9.97 -1.75
N GLN A 117 3.35 10.72 -1.45
CA GLN A 117 3.38 11.83 -0.51
C GLN A 117 2.96 11.43 0.91
N LEU A 118 2.46 10.21 1.11
CA LEU A 118 1.79 9.80 2.35
C LEU A 118 2.64 10.05 3.62
N ALA A 119 3.96 9.82 3.54
CA ALA A 119 4.89 10.03 4.64
C ALA A 119 4.88 11.48 5.19
N GLN A 120 4.58 12.47 4.34
CA GLN A 120 4.60 13.88 4.71
C GLN A 120 3.21 14.48 5.00
N LEU A 121 2.14 13.76 4.69
CA LEU A 121 0.76 14.24 4.89
C LEU A 121 0.32 14.05 6.33
N SER A 122 -0.31 15.07 6.92
CA SER A 122 -1.17 14.94 8.09
C SER A 122 -2.46 14.20 7.76
N VAL A 123 -3.21 13.81 8.80
CA VAL A 123 -4.52 13.17 8.63
C VAL A 123 -5.49 14.14 7.94
N GLU A 124 -5.49 15.40 8.34
CA GLU A 124 -6.33 16.45 7.77
C GLU A 124 -6.01 16.71 6.29
N GLU A 125 -4.72 16.79 5.94
CA GLU A 125 -4.31 16.96 4.54
C GLU A 125 -4.68 15.74 3.70
N LEU A 126 -4.49 14.52 4.21
CA LEU A 126 -4.88 13.30 3.52
C LEU A 126 -6.39 13.28 3.24
N LEU A 127 -7.23 13.63 4.22
CA LEU A 127 -8.69 13.71 4.05
C LEU A 127 -9.09 14.70 2.95
N VAL A 128 -8.51 15.91 3.00
CA VAL A 128 -8.79 16.97 2.02
C VAL A 128 -8.36 16.57 0.62
N LEU A 129 -7.13 16.07 0.47
CA LEU A 129 -6.58 15.66 -0.83
C LEU A 129 -7.36 14.49 -1.43
N THR A 130 -7.69 13.48 -0.63
CA THR A 130 -8.48 12.34 -1.10
C THR A 130 -9.84 12.79 -1.62
N THR A 131 -10.52 13.68 -0.88
CA THR A 131 -11.82 14.23 -1.29
C THR A 131 -11.72 15.05 -2.59
N GLN A 132 -10.62 15.80 -2.78
CA GLN A 132 -10.39 16.58 -4.01
C GLN A 132 -10.16 15.65 -5.22
N LEU A 133 -9.36 14.61 -5.05
CA LEU A 133 -9.05 13.64 -6.12
C LEU A 133 -10.29 12.82 -6.52
N GLU A 134 -11.14 12.46 -5.55
CA GLU A 134 -12.43 11.82 -5.84
C GLU A 134 -13.35 12.68 -6.70
N ARG A 135 -13.43 14.00 -6.42
CA ARG A 135 -14.27 14.92 -7.20
C ARG A 135 -13.78 15.08 -8.64
N ASN A 136 -12.46 15.18 -8.82
CA ASN A 136 -11.85 15.26 -10.16
C ASN A 136 -12.08 13.98 -10.98
N THR A 137 -12.33 12.85 -10.32
CA THR A 137 -12.67 11.58 -10.98
C THR A 137 -14.12 11.58 -11.49
N GLY A 138 -15.02 12.38 -10.90
CA GLY A 138 -16.43 12.50 -11.31
C GLY A 138 -16.70 13.45 -12.47
N GLU A 139 -15.77 14.34 -12.82
CA GLU A 139 -15.95 15.36 -13.86
C GLU A 139 -15.58 14.89 -15.29
N VAL A 140 -15.14 13.63 -15.49
CA VAL A 140 -14.75 13.09 -16.81
C VAL A 140 -15.89 12.28 -17.46
N GLN A 141 -17.15 12.61 -17.17
CA GLN A 141 -18.31 12.05 -17.86
C GLN A 141 -19.23 13.17 -18.37
N GLU A 142 -18.78 13.91 -19.39
CA GLU A 142 -19.66 14.58 -20.37
C GLU A 142 -19.15 14.33 -21.79
#